data_AF-A0A945R2M5-F1
#
_entry.id   AF-A0A945R2M5-F1
#
_cell.length_a   1.000
_cell.length_b   1.000
_cell.length_c   1.000
_cell.angle_alpha   90.00
_cell.angle_beta   90.00
_cell.angle_gamma   90.00
#
_symmetry.space_group_name_H-M   'P 1'
#
loop_
_entity.id
_entity.type
_entity.pdbx_description
1 polymer ?
#
loop_
_entity_poly.entity_id
_entity_poly.type
_entity_poly.pdbx_seq_one_letter_code
_entity_poly.pdbx_strand_id
1 'polypeptide(L)'
;MFLNSCGRFILKDEGVENKSIEELSGVSSAKTNLDGLNTTISEIAQTGGSSGLLSGSFVVPADGISFLLSIFLGSSSSIKFYSLTDPDGLDILSASSTPNLYNEASGRLGSSGYANVLVPQSPSFSAKAGTWTFKAYTNDRVSIALRTGSTPSAATILIQPYITGTTWSAGDISAALSVMSGIYSANGITLTINSTITISNTQYSVVSGTFTDSTTSALVTQGSTATVNLFFIEDYSGSWSGILGNAAGIPGSM
;
A
#
# COMPACT_ATOMS: atom_id res chain seq x y z
N MET A 1 16.58 -0.27 -14.73
CA MET A 1 16.65 -1.24 -13.63
C MET A 1 16.12 -0.57 -12.38
N PHE A 2 14.85 -0.82 -12.05
CA PHE A 2 14.17 -0.15 -10.94
C PHE A 2 13.23 -1.12 -10.20
N LEU A 3 12.85 -0.71 -8.99
CA LEU A 3 12.52 -1.55 -7.84
C LEU A 3 11.03 -1.92 -7.78
N ASN A 4 10.74 -3.22 -7.75
CA ASN A 4 9.39 -3.75 -7.49
C ASN A 4 9.23 -4.05 -5.99
N SER A 5 8.77 -3.14 -5.15
CA SER A 5 8.44 -3.49 -3.76
C SER A 5 7.03 -4.09 -3.65
N CYS A 6 6.92 -5.40 -3.44
CA CYS A 6 5.67 -6.06 -3.04
C CYS A 6 5.90 -6.94 -1.81
N GLY A 7 5.45 -6.49 -0.64
CA GLY A 7 5.09 -7.41 0.43
C GLY A 7 3.76 -8.07 0.07
N ARG A 8 3.80 -9.29 -0.47
CA ARG A 8 2.60 -10.11 -0.65
C ARG A 8 2.31 -10.79 0.68
N PHE A 9 1.30 -10.30 1.40
CA PHE A 9 0.72 -11.02 2.52
C PHE A 9 -0.37 -11.93 1.95
N ILE A 10 -0.04 -13.20 1.67
CA ILE A 10 -1.05 -14.21 1.33
C ILE A 10 -1.66 -14.68 2.65
N LEU A 11 -2.90 -14.28 2.93
CA LEU A 11 -3.77 -15.14 3.74
C LEU A 11 -4.04 -16.36 2.86
N LYS A 12 -3.45 -17.50 3.22
CA LYS A 12 -3.86 -18.77 2.62
C LYS A 12 -5.36 -18.91 2.88
N ASP A 13 -6.14 -18.88 1.81
CA ASP A 13 -7.50 -19.42 1.82
C ASP A 13 -7.37 -20.95 1.84
N GLU A 14 -7.12 -21.51 3.02
CA GLU A 14 -7.50 -22.88 3.29
C GLU A 14 -8.97 -22.79 3.67
N GLY A 15 -9.84 -23.00 2.66
CA GLY A 15 -11.28 -22.74 2.72
C GLY A 15 -11.90 -23.01 4.09
N VAL A 16 -12.27 -21.93 4.78
CA VAL A 16 -13.10 -22.00 5.98
C VAL A 16 -14.18 -20.94 5.84
N GLU A 17 -15.40 -21.45 5.65
CA GLU A 17 -16.64 -20.70 5.68
C GLU A 17 -16.73 -19.83 6.94
N ASN A 18 -17.10 -18.56 6.72
CA ASN A 18 -17.84 -17.70 7.65
C ASN A 18 -17.42 -17.79 9.14
N LYS A 19 -16.33 -17.11 9.49
CA LYS A 19 -15.94 -16.92 10.89
C LYS A 19 -15.74 -15.45 11.23
N SER A 20 -16.10 -15.11 12.47
CA SER A 20 -16.21 -13.76 13.02
C SER A 20 -14.86 -13.05 13.12
N ILE A 21 -14.92 -11.71 13.14
CA ILE A 21 -13.80 -10.75 13.23
C ILE A 21 -12.80 -11.06 14.36
N GLU A 22 -13.19 -11.83 15.37
CA GLU A 22 -12.31 -12.25 16.46
C GLU A 22 -11.22 -13.26 16.04
N GLU A 23 -11.43 -14.07 14.99
CA GLU A 23 -10.42 -15.04 14.53
C GLU A 23 -9.29 -14.44 13.67
N LEU A 24 -9.46 -13.20 13.16
CA LEU A 24 -8.41 -12.47 12.43
C LEU A 24 -7.33 -11.87 13.35
N SER A 25 -7.54 -11.89 14.66
CA SER A 25 -6.58 -11.38 15.66
C SER A 25 -5.33 -12.26 15.83
N GLY A 26 -5.31 -13.47 15.22
CA GLY A 26 -4.25 -14.47 15.40
C GLY A 26 -3.32 -14.70 14.20
N VAL A 27 -3.55 -14.10 13.03
CA VAL A 27 -2.69 -14.34 11.87
C VAL A 27 -1.50 -13.39 11.92
N SER A 28 -0.37 -13.92 12.39
CA SER A 28 0.92 -13.24 12.46
C SER A 28 1.30 -12.69 11.08
N SER A 29 1.07 -11.40 10.88
CA SER A 29 1.82 -10.58 9.93
C SER A 29 3.32 -10.76 10.19
N ALA A 30 4.16 -10.63 9.15
CA ALA A 30 5.60 -10.61 9.32
C ALA A 30 5.93 -9.64 10.47
N LYS A 31 6.32 -10.18 11.64
CA LYS A 31 6.63 -9.40 12.82
C LYS A 31 7.90 -8.61 12.53
N THR A 32 7.77 -7.45 11.91
CA THR A 32 8.60 -6.34 12.31
C THR A 32 8.20 -6.07 13.76
N ASN A 33 9.08 -6.41 14.70
CA ASN A 33 8.89 -6.20 16.14
C ASN A 33 8.83 -4.68 16.38
N LEU A 34 7.66 -4.06 16.15
CA LEU A 34 7.41 -2.67 16.48
C LEU A 34 6.75 -2.66 17.86
N ASP A 35 7.57 -2.80 18.89
CA ASP A 35 7.13 -2.58 20.26
C ASP A 35 6.40 -1.23 20.34
N GLY A 36 5.14 -1.24 20.78
CA GLY A 36 4.36 -0.02 21.00
C GLY A 36 3.63 0.56 19.78
N LEU A 37 3.52 -0.16 18.65
CA LEU A 37 2.64 0.23 17.53
C LEU A 37 1.36 -0.62 17.53
N ASN A 38 0.19 0.02 17.62
CA ASN A 38 -1.10 -0.66 17.45
C ASN A 38 -1.73 -0.25 16.11
N THR A 39 -2.34 -1.22 15.41
CA THR A 39 -3.09 -0.96 14.17
C THR A 39 -4.51 -1.49 14.33
N THR A 40 -5.49 -0.62 14.14
CA THR A 40 -6.91 -0.98 14.13
C THR A 40 -7.50 -0.73 12.76
N ILE A 41 -8.34 -1.66 12.29
CA ILE A 41 -9.08 -1.53 11.05
C ILE A 41 -10.57 -1.49 11.41
N SER A 42 -11.27 -0.48 10.90
CA SER A 42 -12.71 -0.34 11.11
C SER A 42 -13.39 0.27 9.88
N GLU A 43 -14.71 0.13 9.82
CA GLU A 43 -15.54 0.82 8.84
C GLU A 43 -16.07 2.13 9.42
N ILE A 44 -16.21 3.13 8.55
CA ILE A 44 -16.77 4.43 8.93
C ILE A 44 -18.16 4.57 8.33
N ALA A 45 -19.13 4.94 9.17
CA ALA A 45 -20.46 5.27 8.72
C ALA A 45 -20.44 6.52 7.81
N GLN A 46 -21.24 6.48 6.76
CA GLN A 46 -21.39 7.57 5.79
C GLN A 46 -22.86 7.94 5.62
N THR A 47 -23.11 9.24 5.41
CA THR A 47 -24.44 9.80 5.18
C THR A 47 -24.53 10.40 3.79
N GLY A 48 -25.70 10.23 3.16
CA GLY A 48 -26.01 10.81 1.87
C GLY A 48 -26.18 12.33 1.95
N GLY A 49 -25.36 13.08 1.21
CA GLY A 49 -25.53 14.51 1.02
C GLY A 49 -26.44 14.84 -0.18
N SER A 50 -27.03 16.04 -0.16
CA SER A 50 -27.90 16.55 -1.25
C SER A 50 -27.15 16.80 -2.57
N SER A 51 -25.82 16.80 -2.55
CA SER A 51 -24.96 17.07 -3.71
C SER A 51 -24.48 15.81 -4.45
N GLY A 52 -25.01 14.62 -4.13
CA GLY A 52 -24.52 13.35 -4.67
C GLY A 52 -23.15 12.92 -4.13
N LEU A 53 -22.69 13.55 -3.04
CA LEU A 53 -21.50 13.16 -2.30
C LEU A 53 -21.91 12.49 -0.98
N LEU A 54 -21.13 11.51 -0.56
CA LEU A 54 -21.24 10.86 0.73
C LEU A 54 -20.27 11.55 1.70
N SER A 55 -20.68 11.71 2.96
CA SER A 55 -19.87 12.34 3.99
C SER A 55 -19.81 11.50 5.26
N GLY A 56 -18.71 11.60 5.98
CA GLY A 56 -18.54 10.95 7.28
C GLY A 56 -17.42 11.58 8.10
N SER A 57 -17.21 11.05 9.29
CA SER A 57 -16.20 11.53 10.22
C SER A 57 -15.62 10.40 11.05
N PHE A 58 -14.38 10.57 11.49
CA PHE A 58 -13.70 9.65 12.41
C PHE A 58 -12.81 10.45 13.36
N VAL A 59 -12.45 9.83 14.49
CA VAL A 59 -11.60 10.45 15.51
C VAL A 59 -10.22 9.82 15.45
N VAL A 60 -9.19 10.67 15.36
CA VAL A 60 -7.80 10.29 15.59
C VAL A 60 -7.47 10.59 17.06
N PRO A 61 -7.06 9.61 17.87
CA PRO A 61 -6.73 9.83 19.28
C PRO A 61 -5.43 10.61 19.43
N ALA A 62 -5.13 11.05 20.67
CA ALA A 62 -3.92 11.82 20.98
C ALA A 62 -2.60 11.10 20.65
N ASP A 63 -2.61 9.77 20.72
CA ASP A 63 -1.50 8.89 20.36
C ASP A 63 -1.59 8.38 18.90
N GLY A 64 -2.49 8.93 18.09
CA GLY A 64 -2.62 8.60 16.67
C GLY A 64 -1.42 9.12 15.88
N ILE A 65 -0.73 8.22 15.16
CA ILE A 65 0.48 8.57 14.41
C ILE A 65 0.26 8.59 12.90
N SER A 66 -0.69 7.82 12.39
CA SER A 66 -1.06 7.83 10.97
C SER A 66 -2.36 7.08 10.73
N PHE A 67 -3.01 7.34 9.59
CA PHE A 67 -4.13 6.54 9.12
C PHE A 67 -4.11 6.38 7.60
N LEU A 68 -4.70 5.29 7.13
CA LEU A 68 -5.05 5.08 5.72
C LEU A 68 -6.58 5.07 5.61
N LEU A 69 -7.15 6.08 4.97
CA LEU A 69 -8.59 6.17 4.70
C LEU A 69 -8.87 5.65 3.29
N SER A 70 -9.75 4.66 3.15
CA SER A 70 -10.04 3.99 1.88
C SER A 70 -11.53 4.01 1.55
N ILE A 71 -11.86 4.16 0.27
CA ILE A 71 -13.20 3.96 -0.28
C ILE A 71 -13.19 2.87 -1.34
N PHE A 72 -14.30 2.15 -1.44
CA PHE A 72 -14.46 1.04 -2.37
C PHE A 72 -15.82 1.09 -3.05
N LEU A 73 -15.86 0.65 -4.30
CA LEU A 73 -17.06 0.50 -5.10
C LEU A 73 -16.95 -0.80 -5.89
N GLY A 74 -17.99 -1.63 -5.86
CA GLY A 74 -18.00 -2.94 -6.53
C GLY A 74 -17.97 -2.89 -8.06
N SER A 75 -18.04 -1.69 -8.66
CA SER A 75 -17.91 -1.47 -10.11
C SER A 75 -16.55 -0.89 -10.47
N SER A 76 -16.15 -1.00 -11.74
CA SER A 76 -14.90 -0.43 -12.24
C SER A 76 -14.93 1.10 -12.44
N SER A 77 -15.94 1.78 -11.90
CA SER A 77 -16.05 3.23 -11.99
C SER A 77 -14.94 3.90 -11.19
N SER A 78 -14.43 5.03 -11.71
CA SER A 78 -13.46 5.85 -10.97
C SER A 78 -14.15 6.49 -9.76
N ILE A 79 -13.62 6.21 -8.58
CA ILE A 79 -14.05 6.81 -7.32
C ILE A 79 -12.93 7.64 -6.70
N LYS A 80 -13.27 8.66 -5.94
CA LYS A 80 -12.29 9.54 -5.29
C LYS A 80 -12.86 10.23 -4.06
N PHE A 81 -11.96 10.73 -3.22
CA PHE A 81 -12.31 11.71 -2.21
C PHE A 81 -12.48 13.08 -2.86
N TYR A 82 -13.54 13.77 -2.46
CA TYR A 82 -13.77 15.17 -2.80
C TYR A 82 -13.01 16.09 -1.83
N SER A 83 -13.07 15.80 -0.53
CA SER A 83 -12.37 16.57 0.52
C SER A 83 -11.99 15.68 1.70
N LEU A 84 -10.91 16.04 2.40
CA LEU A 84 -10.53 15.47 3.69
C LEU A 84 -10.09 16.63 4.58
N THR A 85 -10.93 16.98 5.54
CA THR A 85 -10.73 18.12 6.42
C THR A 85 -10.16 17.66 7.75
N ASP A 86 -9.04 18.28 8.12
CA ASP A 86 -8.37 18.01 9.39
C ASP A 86 -9.09 18.66 10.59
N PRO A 87 -8.69 18.38 11.84
CA PRO A 87 -9.31 18.92 13.03
C PRO A 87 -9.25 20.46 13.14
N ASP A 88 -8.35 21.11 12.41
CA ASP A 88 -8.21 22.58 12.38
C ASP A 88 -9.08 23.22 11.29
N GLY A 89 -9.82 22.41 10.51
CA GLY A 89 -10.69 22.87 9.43
C GLY A 89 -10.00 23.01 8.07
N LEU A 90 -8.75 22.58 7.92
CA LEU A 90 -8.04 22.59 6.64
C LEU A 90 -8.43 21.39 5.79
N ASP A 91 -9.02 21.61 4.61
CA ASP A 91 -9.20 20.56 3.61
C ASP A 91 -7.87 20.25 2.92
N ILE A 92 -7.22 19.15 3.30
CA ILE A 92 -5.91 18.77 2.78
C ILE A 92 -5.95 18.29 1.34
N LEU A 93 -7.14 18.06 0.75
CA LEU A 93 -7.28 17.67 -0.65
C LEU A 93 -7.62 18.84 -1.59
N SER A 94 -7.84 20.04 -1.05
CA SER A 94 -8.13 21.23 -1.84
C SER A 94 -6.88 21.82 -2.50
N ALA A 95 -7.00 22.26 -3.75
CA ALA A 95 -5.93 22.98 -4.46
C ALA A 95 -5.56 24.31 -3.80
N SER A 96 -6.49 24.91 -3.06
CA SER A 96 -6.28 26.21 -2.40
C SER A 96 -5.61 26.09 -1.03
N SER A 97 -5.47 24.88 -0.48
CA SER A 97 -4.86 24.65 0.82
C SER A 97 -3.33 24.67 0.73
N THR A 98 -2.65 25.03 1.81
CA THR A 98 -1.18 24.95 1.90
C THR A 98 -0.79 24.49 3.30
N PRO A 99 -0.15 23.32 3.47
CA PRO A 99 0.15 22.32 2.43
C PRO A 99 -1.12 21.60 1.93
N ASN A 100 -1.06 20.96 0.75
CA ASN A 100 -2.15 20.12 0.24
C ASN A 100 -1.62 18.81 -0.40
N LEU A 101 -2.51 17.83 -0.55
CA LEU A 101 -2.32 16.56 -1.26
C LEU A 101 -3.16 16.53 -2.56
N TYR A 102 -3.44 17.71 -3.12
CA TYR A 102 -4.20 17.84 -4.35
C TYR A 102 -3.42 17.20 -5.51
N ASN A 103 -3.98 16.15 -6.11
CA ASN A 103 -3.33 15.28 -7.13
C ASN A 103 -2.21 14.36 -6.60
N GLU A 104 -1.81 14.48 -5.34
CA GLU A 104 -0.74 13.66 -4.74
C GLU A 104 -1.29 12.39 -4.07
N ALA A 105 -2.50 12.44 -3.52
CA ALA A 105 -3.14 11.26 -2.95
C ALA A 105 -3.70 10.34 -4.06
N SER A 106 -3.44 9.04 -3.96
CA SER A 106 -4.11 7.97 -4.76
C SER A 106 -5.64 8.09 -4.70
N GLY A 107 -6.14 8.73 -3.63
CA GLY A 107 -7.53 9.07 -3.36
C GLY A 107 -8.15 10.05 -4.35
N ARG A 108 -7.35 10.76 -5.17
CA ARG A 108 -7.80 11.79 -6.11
C ARG A 108 -7.59 11.40 -7.57
N LEU A 109 -6.62 10.54 -7.86
CA LEU A 109 -6.40 9.83 -9.13
C LEU A 109 -7.15 8.49 -9.07
N GLY A 110 -8.48 8.56 -9.01
CA GLY A 110 -9.33 7.41 -8.73
C GLY A 110 -9.00 6.19 -9.59
N SER A 111 -8.71 5.06 -8.94
CA SER A 111 -8.60 3.78 -9.62
C SER A 111 -9.99 3.15 -9.77
N SER A 112 -10.10 2.17 -10.65
CA SER A 112 -11.32 1.39 -10.87
C SER A 112 -11.79 0.76 -9.55
N GLY A 113 -12.87 1.29 -8.96
CA GLY A 113 -13.49 0.75 -7.75
C GLY A 113 -12.74 1.00 -6.44
N TYR A 114 -11.64 1.76 -6.43
CA TYR A 114 -10.81 1.95 -5.22
C TYR A 114 -10.07 3.31 -5.18
N ALA A 115 -10.03 3.93 -4.01
CA ALA A 115 -9.22 5.12 -3.74
C ALA A 115 -8.83 5.22 -2.25
N ASN A 116 -7.67 5.79 -1.92
CA ASN A 116 -7.25 5.98 -0.53
C ASN A 116 -6.46 7.27 -0.26
N VAL A 117 -6.42 7.71 1.00
CA VAL A 117 -5.56 8.81 1.44
C VAL A 117 -4.77 8.34 2.66
N LEU A 118 -3.44 8.38 2.55
CA LEU A 118 -2.53 8.13 3.66
C LEU A 118 -2.21 9.46 4.35
N VAL A 119 -2.29 9.52 5.67
CA VAL A 119 -1.85 10.68 6.45
C VAL A 119 -0.95 10.21 7.59
N PRO A 120 0.25 10.78 7.77
CA PRO A 120 0.90 11.73 6.86
C PRO A 120 1.44 11.04 5.59
N GLN A 121 1.20 11.64 4.42
CA GLN A 121 1.83 11.20 3.15
C GLN A 121 3.20 11.87 2.94
N SER A 122 3.44 13.01 3.57
CA SER A 122 4.70 13.75 3.50
C SER A 122 5.01 14.43 4.84
N PRO A 123 6.27 14.86 5.07
CA PRO A 123 6.66 15.55 6.31
C PRO A 123 5.89 16.84 6.62
N SER A 124 5.21 17.41 5.62
CA SER A 124 4.38 18.62 5.79
C SER A 124 3.03 18.34 6.46
N PHE A 125 2.68 17.07 6.67
CA PHE A 125 1.43 16.66 7.29
C PHE A 125 1.69 15.87 8.57
N SER A 126 0.68 15.82 9.43
CA SER A 126 0.62 14.95 10.59
C SER A 126 -0.80 14.43 10.76
N ALA A 127 -0.95 13.24 11.32
CA ALA A 127 -2.26 12.72 11.74
C ALA A 127 -2.69 13.42 13.03
N LYS A 128 -3.13 14.67 12.91
CA LYS A 128 -3.58 15.50 14.03
C LYS A 128 -4.66 14.77 14.84
N ALA A 129 -4.53 14.81 16.15
CA ALA A 129 -5.55 14.32 17.06
C ALA A 129 -6.82 15.17 16.95
N GLY A 130 -7.98 14.53 16.98
CA GLY A 130 -9.29 15.17 16.86
C GLY A 130 -10.15 14.57 15.75
N THR A 131 -11.24 15.28 15.43
CA THR A 131 -12.22 14.83 14.45
C THR A 131 -11.79 15.21 13.05
N TRP A 132 -11.58 14.21 12.21
CA TRP A 132 -11.42 14.36 10.76
C TRP A 132 -12.76 14.16 10.08
N THR A 133 -13.00 14.89 8.99
CA THR A 133 -14.21 14.74 8.18
C THR A 133 -13.85 14.53 6.72
N PHE A 134 -14.59 13.68 6.02
CA PHE A 134 -14.38 13.43 4.60
C PHE A 134 -15.67 13.65 3.80
N LYS A 135 -15.49 13.97 2.53
CA LYS A 135 -16.51 13.84 1.49
C LYS A 135 -15.96 12.99 0.37
N ALA A 136 -16.74 12.04 -0.11
CA ALA A 136 -16.39 11.14 -1.19
C ALA A 136 -17.49 11.09 -2.25
N TYR A 137 -17.11 10.74 -3.47
CA TYR A 137 -18.07 10.33 -4.49
C TYR A 137 -18.69 8.98 -4.13
N THR A 138 -19.83 8.64 -4.74
CA THR A 138 -20.55 7.39 -4.50
C THR A 138 -19.62 6.17 -4.38
N ASN A 139 -19.73 5.50 -3.24
CA ASN A 139 -18.95 4.34 -2.85
C ASN A 139 -19.80 3.45 -1.93
N ASP A 140 -19.51 2.15 -1.89
CA ASP A 140 -20.28 1.20 -1.11
C ASP A 140 -19.86 1.21 0.36
N ARG A 141 -18.54 1.37 0.60
CA ARG A 141 -17.94 1.29 1.93
C ARG A 141 -16.79 2.27 2.10
N VAL A 142 -16.53 2.66 3.34
CA VAL A 142 -15.38 3.45 3.79
C VAL A 142 -14.68 2.67 4.90
N SER A 143 -13.36 2.48 4.77
CA SER A 143 -12.56 1.80 5.79
C SER A 143 -11.39 2.69 6.22
N ILE A 144 -11.04 2.62 7.50
CA ILE A 144 -9.87 3.26 8.06
C ILE A 144 -8.96 2.22 8.71
N ALA A 145 -7.68 2.28 8.36
CA ALA A 145 -6.61 1.64 9.11
C ALA A 145 -5.90 2.72 9.93
N LEU A 146 -6.13 2.77 11.23
CA LEU A 146 -5.54 3.74 12.15
C LEU A 146 -4.37 3.12 12.89
N ARG A 147 -3.23 3.82 12.93
CA ARG A 147 -2.06 3.45 13.72
C ARG A 147 -1.88 4.39 14.90
N THR A 148 -1.68 3.82 16.09
CA THR A 148 -1.44 4.58 17.32
C THR A 148 -0.19 4.08 18.04
N GLY A 149 0.32 4.91 18.96
CA GLY A 149 1.50 4.63 19.77
C GLY A 149 2.70 5.49 19.36
N SER A 150 3.88 4.89 19.28
CA SER A 150 5.11 5.63 18.96
C SER A 150 5.59 5.35 17.53
N THR A 151 6.10 6.38 16.86
CA THR A 151 6.81 6.20 15.59
C THR A 151 8.12 5.47 15.87
N PRO A 152 8.43 4.34 15.20
CA PRO A 152 9.71 3.67 15.36
C PRO A 152 10.86 4.63 15.03
N SER A 153 11.85 4.71 15.91
CA SER A 153 13.04 5.53 15.72
C SER A 153 14.02 4.95 14.71
N ALA A 154 13.92 3.64 14.44
CA ALA A 154 14.63 2.94 13.39
C ALA A 154 13.71 1.86 12.84
N ALA A 155 13.49 1.87 11.53
CA ALA A 155 12.76 0.81 10.85
C ALA A 155 13.74 -0.07 10.09
N THR A 156 13.66 -1.38 10.28
CA THR A 156 14.39 -2.36 9.47
C THR A 156 13.41 -3.09 8.58
N ILE A 157 13.64 -3.05 7.27
CA ILE A 157 12.83 -3.77 6.28
C ILE A 157 13.68 -4.89 5.67
N LEU A 158 13.18 -6.11 5.73
CA LEU A 158 13.80 -7.28 5.09
C LEU A 158 13.37 -7.32 3.62
N ILE A 159 14.34 -7.34 2.71
CA ILE A 159 14.14 -7.37 1.27
C ILE A 159 14.63 -8.70 0.72
N GLN A 160 13.80 -9.37 -0.09
CA GLN A 160 14.20 -10.55 -0.85
C GLN A 160 14.14 -10.25 -2.36
N PRO A 161 15.30 -10.06 -3.02
CA PRO A 161 15.37 -9.95 -4.46
C PRO A 161 15.21 -11.32 -5.14
N TYR A 162 14.48 -11.34 -6.25
CA TYR A 162 14.35 -12.45 -7.18
C TYR A 162 14.67 -11.94 -8.58
N ILE A 163 15.40 -12.70 -9.37
CA ILE A 163 15.67 -12.39 -10.77
C ILE A 163 15.18 -13.53 -11.66
N THR A 164 14.36 -13.22 -12.66
CA THR A 164 13.75 -14.20 -13.54
C THR A 164 14.46 -14.28 -14.88
N GLY A 165 14.20 -15.39 -15.60
CA GLY A 165 14.75 -15.60 -16.92
C GLY A 165 16.21 -16.04 -16.88
N THR A 166 16.90 -15.80 -17.98
CA THR A 166 18.29 -16.24 -18.17
C THR A 166 19.19 -15.14 -18.71
N THR A 167 18.64 -13.96 -19.01
CA THR A 167 19.39 -12.84 -19.59
C THR A 167 20.26 -12.13 -18.56
N TRP A 168 19.76 -12.00 -17.33
CA TRP A 168 20.39 -11.18 -16.28
C TRP A 168 20.79 -12.00 -15.06
N SER A 169 21.74 -11.49 -14.30
CA SER A 169 22.29 -12.10 -13.10
C SER A 169 22.13 -11.19 -11.87
N ALA A 170 22.38 -11.76 -10.68
CA ALA A 170 22.40 -10.98 -9.43
C ALA A 170 23.41 -9.82 -9.46
N GLY A 171 24.52 -9.99 -10.19
CA GLY A 171 25.54 -8.95 -10.34
C GLY A 171 25.00 -7.73 -11.07
N ASP A 172 24.16 -7.95 -12.09
CA ASP A 172 23.56 -6.87 -12.88
C ASP A 172 22.65 -6.00 -12.03
N ILE A 173 21.94 -6.58 -11.04
CA ILE A 173 20.98 -5.85 -10.20
C ILE A 173 21.58 -5.19 -8.94
N SER A 174 22.83 -5.48 -8.62
CA SER A 174 23.49 -5.04 -7.39
C SER A 174 23.50 -3.52 -7.21
N ALA A 175 23.80 -2.77 -8.27
CA ALA A 175 23.89 -1.31 -8.23
C ALA A 175 22.54 -0.65 -7.88
N ALA A 176 21.41 -1.13 -8.43
CA ALA A 176 20.10 -0.58 -8.07
C ALA A 176 19.72 -0.91 -6.63
N LEU A 177 20.05 -2.11 -6.14
CA LEU A 177 19.82 -2.48 -4.74
C LEU A 177 20.64 -1.59 -3.79
N SER A 178 21.88 -1.24 -4.15
CA SER A 178 22.69 -0.29 -3.39
C SER A 178 22.10 1.13 -3.40
N VAL A 179 21.64 1.63 -4.55
CA VAL A 179 20.97 2.94 -4.64
C VAL A 179 19.70 2.96 -3.79
N MET A 180 18.89 1.90 -3.85
CA MET A 180 17.72 1.75 -2.98
C MET A 180 18.11 1.86 -1.50
N SER A 181 19.09 1.07 -1.07
CA SER A 181 19.56 1.08 0.32
C SER A 181 20.04 2.48 0.75
N GLY A 182 20.73 3.21 -0.14
CA GLY A 182 21.13 4.60 0.08
C GLY A 182 19.95 5.56 0.30
N ILE A 183 18.89 5.44 -0.51
CA ILE A 183 17.69 6.28 -0.39
C ILE A 183 16.98 6.02 0.94
N TYR A 184 16.78 4.76 1.32
CA TYR A 184 16.08 4.40 2.56
C TYR A 184 16.89 4.78 3.81
N SER A 185 18.21 4.55 3.80
CA SER A 185 19.09 4.90 4.92
C SER A 185 19.18 6.40 5.16
N ALA A 186 19.15 7.22 4.11
CA ALA A 186 19.04 8.67 4.22
C ALA A 186 17.74 9.14 4.92
N ASN A 187 16.72 8.28 4.97
CA ASN A 187 15.44 8.52 5.64
C ASN A 187 15.29 7.73 6.96
N GLY A 188 16.39 7.24 7.53
CA GLY A 188 16.39 6.52 8.81
C GLY A 188 15.82 5.10 8.74
N ILE A 189 15.68 4.53 7.53
CA ILE A 189 15.20 3.16 7.32
C ILE A 189 16.36 2.28 6.88
N THR A 190 16.63 1.23 7.64
CA THR A 190 17.64 0.22 7.29
C THR A 190 17.01 -0.85 6.39
N LEU A 191 17.62 -1.13 5.23
CA LEU A 191 17.25 -2.28 4.42
C LEU A 191 18.22 -3.42 4.65
N THR A 192 17.69 -4.56 5.07
CA THR A 192 18.42 -5.83 5.09
C THR A 192 18.08 -6.58 3.82
N ILE A 193 18.99 -6.54 2.84
CA ILE A 193 18.79 -7.14 1.52
C ILE A 193 19.43 -8.53 1.52
N ASN A 194 18.61 -9.57 1.37
CA ASN A 194 19.07 -10.94 1.23
C ASN A 194 19.79 -11.16 -0.11
N SER A 195 20.51 -12.28 -0.21
CA SER A 195 21.04 -12.76 -1.48
C SER A 195 19.92 -12.91 -2.52
N THR A 196 20.19 -12.48 -3.75
CA THR A 196 19.24 -12.60 -4.87
C THR A 196 18.98 -14.07 -5.20
N ILE A 197 17.72 -14.44 -5.35
CA ILE A 197 17.29 -15.77 -5.79
C ILE A 197 17.05 -15.75 -7.30
N THR A 198 17.72 -16.64 -8.04
CA THR A 198 17.47 -16.80 -9.48
C THR A 198 16.31 -17.77 -9.72
N ILE A 199 15.34 -17.35 -10.53
CA ILE A 199 14.23 -18.18 -11.02
C ILE A 199 14.46 -18.42 -12.51
N SER A 200 15.13 -19.51 -12.86
CA SER A 200 15.53 -19.83 -14.25
C SER A 200 14.40 -20.32 -15.15
N ASN A 201 13.16 -20.41 -14.66
CA ASN A 201 12.03 -20.88 -15.47
C ASN A 201 11.68 -19.81 -16.52
N THR A 202 11.79 -20.18 -17.80
CA THR A 202 11.61 -19.26 -18.94
C THR A 202 10.19 -18.71 -19.04
N GLN A 203 9.19 -19.36 -18.44
CA GLN A 203 7.82 -18.84 -18.40
C GLN A 203 7.70 -17.51 -17.65
N TYR A 204 8.71 -17.13 -16.86
CA TYR A 204 8.76 -15.87 -16.11
C TYR A 204 9.70 -14.83 -16.71
N SER A 205 10.25 -15.05 -17.91
CA SER A 205 11.06 -14.06 -18.63
C SER A 205 10.26 -12.80 -18.91
N VAL A 206 9.03 -12.99 -19.41
CA VAL A 206 8.07 -11.93 -19.71
C VAL A 206 6.74 -12.26 -19.04
N VAL A 207 6.23 -11.35 -18.21
CA VAL A 207 4.98 -11.57 -17.44
C VAL A 207 3.97 -10.45 -17.66
N SER A 208 2.71 -10.65 -17.26
CA SER A 208 1.70 -9.60 -17.34
C SER A 208 1.94 -8.53 -16.26
N GLY A 209 1.58 -7.28 -16.55
CA GLY A 209 1.48 -6.23 -15.52
C GLY A 209 0.31 -6.44 -14.54
N THR A 210 -0.55 -7.43 -14.79
CA THR A 210 -1.74 -7.70 -13.99
C THR A 210 -1.50 -8.87 -13.04
N PHE A 211 -1.68 -8.67 -11.73
CA PHE A 211 -1.42 -9.71 -10.72
C PHE A 211 -2.43 -10.87 -10.72
N THR A 212 -3.59 -10.72 -11.38
CA THR A 212 -4.57 -11.81 -11.56
C THR A 212 -4.26 -12.71 -12.76
N ASP A 213 -3.30 -12.34 -13.60
CA ASP A 213 -2.76 -13.23 -14.63
C ASP A 213 -2.11 -14.45 -13.97
N SER A 214 -2.37 -15.64 -14.50
CA SER A 214 -1.96 -16.90 -13.85
C SER A 214 -0.44 -17.04 -13.75
N THR A 215 0.30 -16.63 -14.80
CA THR A 215 1.78 -16.68 -14.81
C THR A 215 2.37 -15.70 -13.81
N THR A 216 1.86 -14.47 -13.81
CA THR A 216 2.29 -13.40 -12.89
C THR A 216 1.97 -13.75 -11.44
N SER A 217 0.77 -14.26 -11.18
CA SER A 217 0.35 -14.77 -9.87
C SER A 217 1.23 -15.93 -9.41
N ALA A 218 1.56 -16.87 -10.30
CA ALA A 218 2.45 -17.98 -9.98
C ALA A 218 3.87 -17.50 -9.65
N LEU A 219 4.41 -16.52 -10.40
CA LEU A 219 5.69 -15.90 -10.11
C LEU A 219 5.70 -15.26 -8.71
N VAL A 220 4.74 -14.37 -8.44
CA VAL A 220 4.71 -13.63 -7.17
C VAL A 220 4.34 -14.52 -5.97
N THR A 221 3.91 -15.77 -6.19
CA THR A 221 3.67 -16.77 -5.12
C THR A 221 4.98 -17.39 -4.62
N GLN A 222 6.05 -17.32 -5.41
CA GLN A 222 7.39 -17.77 -4.98
C GLN A 222 8.04 -16.83 -3.96
N GLY A 223 7.44 -15.65 -3.75
CA GLY A 223 7.87 -14.67 -2.76
C GLY A 223 7.77 -15.18 -1.34
N SER A 224 8.69 -14.73 -0.49
CA SER A 224 8.63 -14.97 0.95
C SER A 224 7.54 -14.11 1.59
N THR A 225 6.78 -14.69 2.51
CA THR A 225 5.74 -13.99 3.28
C THR A 225 6.30 -13.12 4.40
N ALA A 226 7.60 -13.27 4.72
CA ALA A 226 8.28 -12.55 5.79
C ALA A 226 9.08 -11.33 5.31
N THR A 227 9.11 -11.07 3.99
CA THR A 227 9.94 -10.03 3.38
C THR A 227 9.18 -9.22 2.36
N VAL A 228 9.67 -8.02 2.06
CA VAL A 228 9.30 -7.32 0.83
C VAL A 228 10.02 -8.01 -0.32
N ASN A 229 9.25 -8.57 -1.24
CA ASN A 229 9.80 -9.28 -2.39
C ASN A 229 10.00 -8.30 -3.54
N LEU A 230 11.19 -8.33 -4.15
CA LEU A 230 11.48 -7.62 -5.39
C LEU A 230 11.68 -8.59 -6.53
N PHE A 231 10.80 -8.57 -7.53
CA PHE A 231 10.94 -9.39 -8.72
C PHE A 231 11.53 -8.56 -9.86
N PHE A 232 12.73 -8.92 -10.30
CA PHE A 232 13.37 -8.37 -11.48
C PHE A 232 13.06 -9.29 -12.65
N ILE A 233 12.31 -8.77 -13.62
CA ILE A 233 11.87 -9.48 -14.84
C ILE A 233 12.56 -8.89 -16.06
N GLU A 234 12.58 -9.63 -17.17
CA GLU A 234 13.20 -9.13 -18.41
C GLU A 234 12.30 -8.08 -19.08
N ASP A 235 10.99 -8.33 -19.15
CA ASP A 235 10.00 -7.35 -19.61
C ASP A 235 8.57 -7.73 -19.15
N TYR A 236 7.62 -6.84 -19.38
CA TYR A 236 6.19 -7.17 -19.34
C TYR A 236 5.66 -7.54 -20.72
N SER A 237 4.57 -8.32 -20.75
CA SER A 237 3.89 -8.71 -21.99
C SER A 237 2.91 -7.65 -22.49
N GLY A 238 2.63 -7.69 -23.80
CA GLY A 238 1.58 -6.88 -24.42
C GLY A 238 1.82 -5.37 -24.33
N SER A 239 0.78 -4.60 -24.03
CA SER A 239 0.84 -3.14 -23.93
C SER A 239 1.64 -2.62 -22.73
N TRP A 240 2.14 -3.52 -21.87
CA TRP A 240 2.98 -3.17 -20.73
C TRP A 240 4.48 -3.32 -21.03
N SER A 241 4.86 -3.82 -22.22
CA SER A 241 6.28 -3.90 -22.61
C SER A 241 6.97 -2.54 -22.48
N GLY A 242 8.16 -2.54 -21.87
CA GLY A 242 8.94 -1.34 -21.58
C GLY A 242 8.53 -0.58 -20.30
N ILE A 243 7.50 -1.03 -19.57
CA ILE A 243 7.16 -0.46 -18.26
C ILE A 243 8.25 -0.82 -17.23
N LEU A 244 8.65 0.17 -16.42
CA LEU A 244 9.83 0.06 -15.55
C LEU A 244 9.58 -0.65 -14.20
N GLY A 245 8.32 -0.94 -13.87
CA GLY A 245 7.93 -1.63 -12.64
C GLY A 245 6.46 -1.38 -12.28
N ASN A 246 5.92 -2.23 -11.41
CA ASN A 246 4.60 -2.08 -10.84
C ASN A 246 4.55 -2.71 -9.44
N ALA A 247 3.62 -2.23 -8.61
CA ALA A 247 3.35 -2.83 -7.31
C ALA A 247 1.90 -3.29 -7.24
N ALA A 248 1.68 -4.48 -6.68
CA ALA A 248 0.39 -4.80 -6.09
C ALA A 248 0.25 -3.86 -4.90
N GLY A 249 -0.89 -3.17 -4.75
CA GLY A 249 -1.08 -2.14 -3.72
C GLY A 249 -0.72 -2.59 -2.29
N ILE A 250 -0.74 -1.63 -1.35
CA ILE A 250 -0.44 -1.91 0.06
C ILE A 250 -1.40 -2.99 0.61
N PRO A 251 -0.92 -4.02 1.31
CA PRO A 251 -1.79 -5.02 1.96
C PRO A 251 -2.89 -4.37 2.80
N GLY A 252 -4.13 -4.84 2.66
CA GLY A 252 -5.33 -4.24 3.27
C GLY A 252 -6.05 -3.19 2.41
N SER A 253 -5.55 -2.91 1.20
CA SER A 253 -6.18 -2.00 0.24
C SER A 253 -7.21 -2.63 -0.70
N MET A 254 -7.42 -3.96 -0.64
CA MET A 254 -8.43 -4.68 -1.45
C MET A 254 -9.29 -5.55 -0.55
#